data_AF-A0A7W7EN64-F1
#
_entry.id   AF-A0A7W7EN64-F1
#
_cell.length_a   1.000
_cell.length_b   1.000
_cell.length_c   1.000
_cell.angle_alpha   90.00
_cell.angle_beta   90.00
_cell.angle_gamma   90.00
#
_symmetry.space_group_name_H-M   'P 1'
#
loop_
_entity.id
_entity.type
_entity.pdbx_description
1 polymer ?
#
loop_
_entity_poly.entity_id
_entity_poly.type
_entity_poly.pdbx_seq_one_letter_code
_entity_poly.pdbx_strand_id
1 'polypeptide(L)'
;MFYAIADVRQFKGLELKPEHGREITRISSMIRQAAIEQLPVAHPDYPGVGITISQLSGPSEDPKADWKNAVTMASGDFSWDDPGTWTGALDRCPCGTGTCAKMATLHAKGELKLDQPFRHQGLLGNIYTGRLVEKTKIGDRNAVVPTVSGQSWIYGLNTIVLDHDDPFTEGFMLGDIWA
;
A
#
# COMPACT_ATOMS: atom_id res chain seq x y z
N MET A 1 11.52 -1.72 -1.01
CA MET A 1 10.20 -2.22 -0.60
C MET A 1 9.49 -2.72 -1.83
N PHE A 2 8.85 -3.89 -1.79
CA PHE A 2 8.03 -4.42 -2.89
C PHE A 2 6.57 -4.59 -2.48
N TYR A 3 5.68 -4.51 -3.48
CA TYR A 3 4.23 -4.64 -3.34
C TYR A 3 3.74 -5.95 -3.96
N ALA A 4 2.87 -6.67 -3.25
CA ALA A 4 1.98 -7.65 -3.85
C ALA A 4 0.65 -6.96 -4.23
N ILE A 5 0.36 -6.81 -5.52
CA ILE A 5 -0.85 -6.14 -6.00
C ILE A 5 -1.85 -7.20 -6.48
N ALA A 6 -3.02 -7.27 -5.85
CA ALA A 6 -4.09 -8.20 -6.22
C ALA A 6 -5.36 -7.44 -6.62
N ASP A 7 -6.15 -8.05 -7.50
CA ASP A 7 -7.43 -7.50 -7.95
C ASP A 7 -8.52 -7.83 -6.93
N VAL A 8 -9.19 -6.82 -6.39
CA VAL A 8 -10.25 -7.01 -5.38
C VAL A 8 -11.39 -7.88 -5.90
N ARG A 9 -11.63 -7.87 -7.23
CA ARG A 9 -12.72 -8.64 -7.86
C ARG A 9 -12.53 -10.16 -7.75
N GLN A 10 -11.34 -10.63 -7.37
CA GLN A 10 -11.07 -12.04 -7.07
C GLN A 10 -11.72 -12.49 -5.75
N PHE A 11 -12.11 -11.56 -4.88
CA PHE A 11 -12.67 -11.83 -3.55
C PHE A 11 -14.17 -11.49 -3.54
N LYS A 12 -15.01 -12.52 -3.66
CA LYS A 12 -16.47 -12.36 -3.74
C LYS A 12 -17.01 -11.66 -2.48
N GLY A 13 -17.75 -10.56 -2.68
CA GLY A 13 -18.37 -9.78 -1.61
C GLY A 13 -17.45 -8.75 -0.95
N LEU A 14 -16.17 -8.70 -1.33
CA LEU A 14 -15.25 -7.69 -0.84
C LEU A 14 -15.29 -6.43 -1.71
N GLU A 15 -15.78 -5.34 -1.13
CA GLU A 15 -15.67 -4.00 -1.70
C GLU A 15 -14.55 -3.19 -1.03
N LEU A 16 -13.90 -2.31 -1.79
CA LEU A 16 -12.91 -1.35 -1.26
C LEU A 16 -13.62 -0.17 -0.60
N LYS A 17 -14.17 -0.38 0.60
CA LYS A 17 -14.81 0.67 1.42
C LYS A 17 -14.37 0.59 2.88
N PRO A 18 -14.39 1.71 3.63
CA PRO A 18 -13.88 1.75 5.01
C PRO A 18 -14.52 0.72 5.94
N GLU A 19 -15.81 0.41 5.74
CA GLU A 19 -16.58 -0.54 6.54
C GLU A 19 -16.02 -1.96 6.44
N HIS A 20 -15.31 -2.28 5.36
CA HIS A 20 -14.67 -3.57 5.15
C HIS A 20 -13.22 -3.60 5.65
N GLY A 21 -12.74 -2.57 6.35
CA GLY A 21 -11.33 -2.40 6.72
C GLY A 21 -10.72 -3.63 7.41
N ARG A 22 -11.45 -4.30 8.31
CA ARG A 22 -11.00 -5.54 8.97
C ARG A 22 -10.76 -6.65 7.96
N GLU A 23 -11.70 -6.87 7.05
CA GLU A 23 -11.62 -7.94 6.06
C GLU A 23 -10.58 -7.65 4.97
N ILE A 24 -10.48 -6.39 4.53
CA ILE A 24 -9.42 -5.91 3.63
C ILE A 24 -8.06 -6.22 4.25
N THR A 25 -7.87 -5.87 5.52
CA THR A 25 -6.60 -6.09 6.25
C THR A 25 -6.28 -7.57 6.36
N ARG A 26 -7.27 -8.38 6.75
CA ARG A 26 -7.15 -9.84 6.86
C ARG A 26 -6.71 -10.50 5.55
N ILE A 27 -7.37 -10.19 4.45
CA ILE A 27 -7.03 -10.74 3.13
C ILE A 27 -5.67 -10.22 2.67
N SER A 28 -5.39 -8.94 2.89
CA SER A 28 -4.14 -8.31 2.49
C SER A 28 -2.91 -8.92 3.19
N SER A 29 -2.98 -9.17 4.51
CA SER A 29 -1.89 -9.79 5.26
C SER A 29 -1.61 -11.22 4.77
N MET A 30 -2.66 -11.99 4.50
CA MET A 30 -2.52 -13.33 3.89
C MET A 30 -1.88 -13.26 2.48
N ILE A 31 -2.31 -12.32 1.62
CA ILE A 31 -1.70 -12.13 0.29
C ILE A 31 -0.22 -11.79 0.42
N ARG A 32 0.15 -10.89 1.33
CA ARG A 32 1.54 -10.52 1.58
C ARG A 32 2.35 -11.75 1.98
N GLN A 33 1.87 -12.53 2.94
CA GLN A 33 2.59 -13.72 3.40
C GLN A 33 2.75 -14.75 2.28
N ALA A 34 1.66 -15.09 1.58
CA ALA A 34 1.71 -16.02 0.46
C ALA A 34 2.69 -15.55 -0.63
N ALA A 35 2.73 -14.24 -0.91
CA ALA A 35 3.66 -13.67 -1.88
C ALA A 35 5.12 -13.75 -1.40
N ILE A 36 5.41 -13.53 -0.11
CA ILE A 36 6.75 -13.71 0.45
C ILE A 36 7.23 -15.15 0.28
N GLU A 37 6.36 -16.12 0.55
CA GLU A 37 6.68 -17.56 0.49
C GLU A 37 6.87 -18.06 -0.95
N GLN A 38 6.11 -17.50 -1.91
CA GLN A 38 6.01 -18.07 -3.26
C GLN A 38 6.73 -17.24 -4.33
N LEU A 39 6.98 -15.95 -4.09
CA LEU A 39 7.49 -15.01 -5.08
C LEU A 39 8.81 -14.37 -4.60
N PRO A 40 9.95 -15.05 -4.78
CA PRO A 40 11.24 -14.48 -4.43
C PRO A 40 11.51 -13.21 -5.24
N VAL A 41 11.83 -12.11 -4.55
CA VAL A 41 12.21 -10.84 -5.16
C VAL A 41 13.52 -10.34 -4.56
N ALA A 42 14.30 -9.66 -5.39
CA ALA A 42 15.49 -8.92 -4.97
C ALA A 42 15.59 -7.63 -5.78
N HIS A 43 15.90 -6.53 -5.11
CA HIS A 43 16.23 -5.28 -5.79
C HIS A 43 17.69 -5.33 -6.26
N PRO A 44 18.00 -5.00 -7.54
CA PRO A 44 19.37 -5.07 -8.06
C PRO A 44 20.39 -4.28 -7.21
N ASP A 45 20.04 -3.06 -6.81
CA ASP A 45 20.93 -2.18 -6.03
C ASP A 45 20.75 -2.31 -4.50
N TYR A 46 19.69 -2.99 -4.04
CA TYR A 46 19.40 -3.13 -2.61
C TYR A 46 19.06 -4.59 -2.26
N PRO A 47 20.07 -5.48 -2.25
CA PRO A 47 19.88 -6.87 -1.86
C PRO A 47 19.27 -6.98 -0.45
N GLY A 48 18.39 -7.98 -0.24
CA GLY A 48 17.70 -8.22 1.04
C GLY A 48 16.37 -7.47 1.19
N VAL A 49 16.05 -6.53 0.31
CA VAL A 49 14.75 -5.86 0.30
C VAL A 49 13.69 -6.76 -0.36
N GLY A 50 12.73 -7.24 0.44
CA GLY A 50 11.65 -8.13 0.00
C GLY A 50 10.29 -7.47 -0.22
N ILE A 51 9.27 -8.33 -0.41
CA ILE A 51 7.86 -7.95 -0.37
C ILE A 51 7.52 -7.59 1.06
N THR A 52 7.02 -6.37 1.27
CA THR A 52 6.64 -5.91 2.60
C THR A 52 5.21 -5.42 2.65
N ILE A 53 4.61 -5.06 1.50
CA ILE A 53 3.31 -4.42 1.42
C ILE A 53 2.39 -5.19 0.48
N SER A 54 1.10 -5.19 0.78
CA SER A 54 0.05 -5.68 -0.12
C SER A 54 -0.88 -4.55 -0.52
N GLN A 55 -1.39 -4.59 -1.74
CA GLN A 55 -2.32 -3.63 -2.29
C GLN A 55 -3.48 -4.35 -2.97
N LEU A 56 -4.67 -4.22 -2.40
CA LEU A 56 -5.90 -4.57 -3.10
C LEU A 56 -6.28 -3.43 -4.03
N SER A 57 -6.59 -3.78 -5.27
CA SER A 57 -6.74 -2.84 -6.38
C SER A 57 -8.03 -3.16 -7.13
N GLY A 58 -8.89 -2.17 -7.35
CA GLY A 58 -10.22 -2.40 -7.92
C GLY A 58 -10.77 -1.17 -8.66
N PRO A 59 -11.89 -1.35 -9.39
CA PRO A 59 -12.57 -0.24 -10.04
C PRO A 59 -12.98 0.84 -9.02
N SER A 60 -12.98 2.09 -9.46
CA SER A 60 -13.53 3.23 -8.74
C SER A 60 -14.95 3.51 -9.23
N GLU A 61 -15.84 3.90 -8.31
CA GLU A 61 -17.16 4.47 -8.65
C GLU A 61 -17.12 6.00 -8.75
N ASP A 62 -16.05 6.64 -8.27
CA ASP A 62 -15.86 8.08 -8.39
C ASP A 62 -15.44 8.44 -9.83
N PRO A 63 -16.22 9.25 -10.57
CA PRO A 63 -15.91 9.64 -11.95
C PRO A 63 -14.63 10.49 -12.06
N LYS A 64 -14.11 11.02 -10.94
CA LYS A 64 -12.85 11.75 -10.88
C LYS A 64 -11.63 10.85 -10.76
N ALA A 65 -11.80 9.55 -10.55
CA ALA A 65 -10.72 8.59 -10.41
C ALA A 65 -10.75 7.53 -11.51
N ASP A 66 -9.57 7.05 -11.89
CA ASP A 66 -9.40 5.99 -12.88
C ASP A 66 -9.44 4.60 -12.22
N TRP A 67 -9.00 4.51 -10.96
CA TRP A 67 -8.92 3.26 -10.21
C TRP A 67 -8.88 3.51 -8.71
N LYS A 68 -9.18 2.50 -7.90
CA LYS A 68 -9.17 2.56 -6.43
C LYS A 68 -8.23 1.53 -5.83
N ASN A 69 -7.65 1.83 -4.67
CA ASN A 69 -6.89 0.86 -3.90
C ASN A 69 -7.15 0.92 -2.38
N ALA A 70 -6.72 -0.15 -1.73
CA ALA A 70 -6.44 -0.19 -0.30
C ALA A 70 -5.05 -0.79 -0.12
N VAL A 71 -4.16 -0.06 0.53
CA VAL A 71 -2.80 -0.51 0.83
C VAL A 71 -2.73 -0.89 2.29
N THR A 72 -2.20 -2.07 2.56
CA THR A 72 -2.11 -2.64 3.90
C THR A 72 -0.65 -2.88 4.26
N MET A 73 -0.25 -2.32 5.40
CA MET A 73 1.02 -2.57 6.05
C MET A 73 0.76 -3.61 7.13
N ALA A 74 1.15 -4.87 6.92
CA ALA A 74 0.98 -5.91 7.93
C ALA A 74 1.75 -5.54 9.21
N SER A 75 1.17 -5.83 10.37
CA SER A 75 1.73 -5.56 11.69
C SER A 75 1.90 -6.87 12.47
N GLY A 76 2.98 -6.98 13.23
CA GLY A 76 3.27 -8.17 14.03
C GLY A 76 3.78 -9.36 13.19
N ASP A 77 3.94 -10.49 13.88
CA ASP A 77 4.26 -11.77 13.25
C ASP A 77 3.02 -12.36 12.56
N PHE A 78 3.24 -13.23 11.57
CA PHE A 78 2.16 -13.89 10.83
C PHE A 78 2.19 -15.40 11.08
N SER A 79 1.01 -16.00 11.32
CA SER A 79 0.82 -17.45 11.38
C SER A 79 -0.41 -17.88 10.56
N TRP A 80 -0.25 -18.87 9.68
CA TRP A 80 -1.39 -19.46 8.96
C TRP A 80 -2.37 -20.19 9.88
N ASP A 81 -1.92 -20.62 11.06
CA ASP A 81 -2.72 -21.36 12.03
C ASP A 81 -3.47 -20.45 13.02
N ASP A 82 -3.16 -19.14 13.04
CA ASP A 82 -3.79 -18.17 13.93
C ASP A 82 -4.30 -16.93 13.18
N PRO A 83 -5.61 -16.86 12.88
CA PRO A 83 -6.24 -15.71 12.25
C PRO A 83 -6.12 -14.40 13.03
N GLY A 84 -5.81 -14.45 14.34
CA GLY A 84 -5.54 -13.27 15.17
C GLY A 84 -4.29 -12.51 14.71
N THR A 85 -3.38 -13.17 14.00
CA THR A 85 -2.14 -12.58 13.46
C THR A 85 -2.33 -11.90 12.10
N TRP A 86 -3.52 -12.01 11.49
CA TRP A 86 -3.77 -11.49 10.14
C TRP A 86 -4.15 -10.01 10.17
N THR A 87 -3.36 -9.20 10.89
CA THR A 87 -3.62 -7.80 11.16
C THR A 87 -2.67 -6.87 10.40
N GLY A 88 -2.94 -5.58 10.48
CA GLY A 88 -2.21 -4.56 9.74
C GLY A 88 -2.85 -3.19 9.81
N ALA A 89 -2.09 -2.19 9.42
CA ALA A 89 -2.56 -0.82 9.24
C ALA A 89 -2.94 -0.58 7.77
N LEU A 90 -4.12 -0.02 7.56
CA LEU A 90 -4.50 0.52 6.26
C LEU A 90 -3.92 1.92 6.07
N ASP A 91 -3.40 2.18 4.88
CA ASP A 91 -3.08 3.52 4.45
C ASP A 91 -4.38 4.31 4.23
N ARG A 92 -4.43 5.52 4.79
CA ARG A 92 -5.58 6.44 4.64
C ARG A 92 -5.44 7.29 3.38
N CYS A 93 -4.26 7.30 2.76
CA CYS A 93 -4.04 7.88 1.45
C CYS A 93 -3.99 6.82 0.35
N PRO A 94 -4.01 7.21 -0.94
CA PRO A 94 -3.89 6.27 -2.06
C PRO A 94 -2.52 5.56 -2.11
N CYS A 95 -1.60 5.90 -1.20
CA CYS A 95 -0.22 5.45 -1.13
C CYS A 95 0.61 5.91 -2.34
N GLY A 96 1.57 6.81 -2.14
CA GLY A 96 2.41 7.34 -3.22
C GLY A 96 3.21 6.24 -3.93
N THR A 97 3.96 5.45 -3.19
CA THR A 97 4.75 4.32 -3.71
C THR A 97 3.87 3.20 -4.28
N GLY A 98 2.70 2.92 -3.69
CA GLY A 98 1.73 1.98 -4.25
C GLY A 98 1.12 2.46 -5.58
N THR A 99 0.89 3.76 -5.71
CA THR A 99 0.46 4.41 -6.97
C THR A 99 1.55 4.26 -8.03
N CYS A 100 2.82 4.50 -7.70
CA CYS A 100 3.96 4.26 -8.59
C CYS A 100 4.02 2.80 -9.06
N ALA A 101 3.91 1.83 -8.14
CA ALA A 101 3.94 0.41 -8.45
C ALA A 101 2.77 -0.02 -9.36
N LYS A 102 1.56 0.51 -9.10
CA LYS A 102 0.39 0.27 -9.94
C LYS A 102 0.57 0.85 -11.34
N MET A 103 1.05 2.09 -11.48
CA MET A 103 1.34 2.69 -12.79
C MET A 103 2.39 1.88 -13.56
N ALA A 104 3.47 1.46 -12.91
CA ALA A 104 4.50 0.62 -13.53
C ALA A 104 3.91 -0.71 -14.04
N THR A 105 3.01 -1.32 -13.26
CA THR A 105 2.32 -2.57 -13.64
C THR A 105 1.39 -2.35 -14.84
N LEU A 106 0.59 -1.28 -14.84
CA LEU A 106 -0.29 -0.93 -15.97
C LEU A 106 0.51 -0.63 -17.24
N HIS A 107 1.64 0.07 -17.11
CA HIS A 107 2.52 0.37 -18.22
C HIS A 107 3.15 -0.89 -18.82
N ALA A 108 3.64 -1.80 -17.97
CA ALA A 108 4.18 -3.09 -18.41
C ALA A 108 3.13 -3.93 -19.17
N LYS A 109 1.84 -3.77 -18.85
CA LYS A 109 0.71 -4.39 -19.56
C LYS A 109 0.24 -3.62 -20.80
N GLY A 110 0.81 -2.44 -21.09
CA GLY A 110 0.38 -1.57 -22.19
C GLY A 110 -0.92 -0.79 -21.92
N GLU A 111 -1.41 -0.80 -20.68
CA GLU A 111 -2.68 -0.18 -20.28
C GLU A 111 -2.54 1.30 -19.87
N LEU A 112 -1.31 1.75 -19.58
CA LEU A 112 -0.99 3.14 -19.24
C LEU A 112 0.20 3.62 -20.08
N LYS A 113 0.03 4.70 -20.84
CA LYS A 113 1.10 5.30 -21.64
C LYS A 113 1.96 6.26 -20.81
N LEU A 114 3.13 6.63 -21.34
CA LEU A 114 3.87 7.78 -20.81
C LEU A 114 3.02 9.04 -20.94
N ASP A 115 3.24 9.98 -20.03
CA ASP A 115 2.57 11.28 -19.91
C ASP A 115 1.06 11.27 -19.68
N GLN A 116 0.43 10.09 -19.72
CA GLN A 116 -0.96 9.90 -19.39
C GLN A 116 -1.18 10.06 -17.88
N PRO A 117 -2.08 10.96 -17.44
CA PRO A 117 -2.41 11.08 -16.02
C PRO A 117 -3.14 9.82 -15.53
N PHE A 118 -2.84 9.41 -14.30
CA PHE A 118 -3.50 8.32 -13.60
C PHE A 118 -4.00 8.81 -12.24
N ARG A 119 -5.32 8.88 -12.07
CA ARG A 119 -6.01 9.39 -10.88
C ARG A 119 -6.36 8.21 -9.99
N HIS A 120 -5.61 8.02 -8.92
CA HIS A 120 -5.69 6.86 -8.05
C HIS A 120 -6.37 7.23 -6.74
N GLN A 121 -7.51 6.59 -6.48
CA GLN A 121 -8.34 6.84 -5.31
C GLN A 121 -7.94 5.92 -4.15
N GLY A 122 -7.79 6.48 -2.96
CA GLY A 122 -7.60 5.74 -1.73
C GLY A 122 -8.92 5.28 -1.11
N LEU A 123 -8.85 4.55 0.00
CA LEU A 123 -10.03 3.98 0.65
C LEU A 123 -11.02 5.04 1.15
N LEU A 124 -10.49 6.20 1.60
CA LEU A 124 -11.27 7.34 2.10
C LEU A 124 -11.73 8.31 0.99
N GLY A 125 -11.48 8.00 -0.28
CA GLY A 125 -11.95 8.79 -1.42
C GLY A 125 -11.01 9.94 -1.84
N ASN A 126 -9.90 10.17 -1.13
CA ASN A 126 -8.85 11.07 -1.58
C ASN A 126 -8.17 10.53 -2.86
N ILE A 127 -7.71 11.44 -3.71
CA ILE A 127 -7.16 11.09 -5.03
C ILE A 127 -5.75 11.67 -5.16
N TYR A 128 -4.81 10.81 -5.55
CA TYR A 128 -3.51 11.23 -6.05
C TYR A 128 -3.52 11.20 -7.57
N THR A 129 -2.80 12.13 -8.20
CA THR A 129 -2.57 12.10 -9.65
C THR A 129 -1.12 11.72 -9.90
N GLY A 130 -0.92 10.58 -10.55
CA GLY A 130 0.39 10.13 -11.01
C GLY A 130 0.58 10.28 -12.51
N ARG A 131 1.84 10.27 -12.95
CA ARG A 131 2.24 10.21 -14.36
C ARG A 131 3.55 9.45 -14.49
N LEU A 132 3.71 8.66 -15.54
CA LEU A 132 5.02 8.11 -15.92
C LEU A 132 5.66 9.04 -16.93
N VAL A 133 6.81 9.62 -16.59
CA VAL A 133 7.43 10.68 -17.40
C VAL A 133 8.52 10.17 -18.35
N GLU A 134 9.14 9.03 -18.03
CA GLU A 134 10.09 8.38 -18.93
C GLU A 134 10.25 6.89 -18.63
N LYS A 135 10.85 6.19 -19.59
CA LYS A 135 11.35 4.82 -19.43
C LYS A 135 12.83 4.87 -19.05
N THR A 136 13.25 3.94 -18.22
CA THR A 136 14.64 3.78 -17.80
C THR A 136 14.95 2.31 -17.56
N LYS A 137 16.11 2.01 -16.98
CA LYS A 137 16.48 0.67 -16.53
C LYS A 137 17.03 0.70 -15.11
N ILE A 138 16.80 -0.39 -14.38
CA ILE A 138 17.44 -0.68 -13.09
C ILE A 138 18.10 -2.05 -13.24
N GLY A 139 19.43 -2.07 -13.32
CA GLY A 139 20.17 -3.22 -13.85
C GLY A 139 19.66 -3.60 -15.24
N ASP A 140 19.34 -4.87 -15.44
CA ASP A 140 18.80 -5.39 -16.71
C ASP A 140 17.28 -5.24 -16.85
N ARG A 141 16.59 -4.70 -15.84
CA ARG A 141 15.13 -4.62 -15.83
C ARG A 141 14.65 -3.31 -16.41
N ASN A 142 13.63 -3.38 -17.28
CA ASN A 142 12.91 -2.20 -17.74
C ASN A 142 12.19 -1.54 -16.55
N ALA A 143 12.31 -0.22 -16.46
CA ALA A 143 11.73 0.58 -15.40
C ALA A 143 11.09 1.85 -15.98
N VAL A 144 10.37 2.57 -15.14
CA VAL A 144 9.74 3.85 -15.47
C VAL A 144 9.99 4.83 -14.34
N VAL A 145 10.03 6.11 -14.67
CA VAL A 145 10.15 7.20 -13.68
C VAL A 145 8.75 7.76 -13.43
N PRO A 146 8.18 7.55 -12.24
CA PRO A 146 6.87 8.09 -11.87
C PRO A 146 7.00 9.47 -11.22
N THR A 147 5.98 10.31 -11.44
CA THR A 147 5.66 11.45 -10.58
C THR A 147 4.32 11.19 -9.90
N VAL A 148 4.15 11.72 -8.69
CA VAL A 148 2.89 11.63 -7.94
C VAL A 148 2.64 12.97 -7.28
N SER A 149 1.42 13.47 -7.44
CA SER A 149 0.94 14.70 -6.84
C SER A 149 -0.25 14.41 -5.93
N GLY A 150 -0.24 15.03 -4.76
CA GLY A 150 -1.31 15.02 -3.78
C GLY A 150 -1.33 16.34 -3.01
N GLN A 151 -2.18 16.40 -2.00
CA GLN A 151 -2.28 17.57 -1.12
C GLN A 151 -2.11 17.15 0.34
N SER A 152 -1.47 18.00 1.12
CA SER A 152 -1.32 17.86 2.56
C SER A 152 -1.68 19.18 3.25
N TRP A 153 -1.96 19.10 4.55
CA TRP A 153 -2.34 20.24 5.37
C TRP A 153 -1.53 20.22 6.67
N ILE A 154 -1.16 21.41 7.15
CA ILE A 154 -0.63 21.57 8.51
C ILE A 154 -1.79 21.30 9.47
N TYR A 155 -1.73 20.21 10.22
CA TYR A 155 -2.79 19.81 11.17
C TYR A 155 -2.44 20.15 12.63
N GLY A 156 -1.20 20.55 12.90
CA GLY A 156 -0.77 20.93 14.24
C GLY A 156 0.69 21.34 14.29
N LEU A 157 1.04 22.08 15.34
CA LEU A 157 2.41 22.38 15.75
C LEU A 157 2.56 21.82 17.15
N ASN A 158 3.39 20.78 17.31
CA ASN A 158 3.49 20.02 18.56
C ASN A 158 4.87 20.19 19.18
N THR A 159 4.92 20.26 20.51
CA THR A 159 6.13 20.06 21.31
C THR A 159 5.95 18.76 22.08
N ILE A 160 6.68 17.72 21.70
CA ILE A 160 6.66 16.41 22.36
C ILE A 160 7.80 16.40 23.38
N VAL A 161 7.51 16.02 24.63
CA VAL A 161 8.47 15.98 25.74
C VAL A 161 8.41 14.60 26.38
N LEU A 162 9.57 14.04 26.69
CA LEU A 162 9.72 12.79 27.45
C LEU A 162 10.28 13.16 28.83
N ASP A 163 9.49 12.98 29.88
CA ASP A 163 9.93 13.24 31.25
C ASP A 163 10.76 12.05 31.76
N HIS A 164 11.77 12.31 32.60
CA HIS A 164 12.63 11.27 33.15
C HIS A 164 11.89 10.30 34.09
N ASP A 165 10.80 10.74 34.72
CA ASP A 165 9.99 9.94 35.64
C ASP A 165 8.77 9.30 34.93
N ASP A 166 8.57 9.53 33.63
CA ASP A 166 7.52 8.87 32.86
C ASP A 166 7.86 7.38 32.65
N PRO A 167 7.02 6.43 33.12
CA PRO A 167 7.27 5.00 32.93
C PRO A 167 7.10 4.53 31.47
N PHE A 168 6.63 5.38 30.55
CA PHE A 168 6.29 5.03 29.18
C PHE A 168 6.95 5.94 28.11
N THR A 169 8.18 6.40 28.34
CA THR A 169 8.90 7.28 27.39
C THR A 169 9.11 6.68 26.00
N GLU A 170 9.09 5.34 25.87
CA GLU A 170 9.23 4.64 24.59
C GLU A 170 7.87 4.29 23.96
N GLY A 171 6.77 4.68 24.61
CA GLY A 171 5.42 4.27 24.27
C GLY A 171 5.09 2.84 24.73
N PHE A 172 3.87 2.42 24.45
CA PHE A 172 3.39 1.06 24.72
C PHE A 172 2.29 0.72 23.71
N MET A 173 1.97 -0.57 23.60
CA MET A 173 0.89 -1.07 22.76
C MET A 173 0.06 -2.07 23.56
N LEU A 174 -1.26 -1.93 23.53
CA LEU A 174 -2.19 -2.93 24.04
C LEU A 174 -2.78 -3.67 22.83
N GLY A 175 -2.48 -4.96 22.72
CA GLY A 175 -2.86 -5.81 21.57
C GLY A 175 -4.31 -6.30 21.56
N ASP A 176 -5.20 -5.63 22.30
CA ASP A 176 -6.61 -6.05 22.48
C ASP A 176 -7.58 -5.27 21.56
N ILE A 177 -7.37 -3.97 21.39
CA ILE A 177 -8.23 -3.08 20.57
C ILE A 177 -7.46 -2.28 19.50
N TRP A 178 -6.13 -2.34 19.47
CA TRP A 178 -5.27 -1.55 18.56
C TRP A 178 -4.37 -2.36 17.61
N ALA A 179 -4.73 -3.64 17.40
CA ALA A 179 -4.11 -4.68 16.57
C ALA A 179 -3.22 -5.67 17.32
#